data_AF-A0A386UIC6-F1
#
_entry.id   AF-A0A386UIC6-F1
#
_cell.length_a   1.000
_cell.length_b   1.000
_cell.length_c   1.000
_cell.angle_alpha   90.00
_cell.angle_beta   90.00
_cell.angle_gamma   90.00
#
_symmetry.space_group_name_H-M   'P 1'
#
loop_
_entity.id
_entity.type
_entity.pdbx_description
1 polymer ?
#
loop_
_entity_poly.entity_id
_entity_poly.type
_entity_poly.pdbx_seq_one_letter_code
_entity_poly.pdbx_strand_id
1 'polypeptide(L)'
;MKRPRENCHWCGRRLEAPSARSSLAKTQDHVIPKSSGGTSVVPCCRACNHIKADLLPADWDRWRAQHHEWWRIYPRHTAKTYFRPVQPGAAS
;
A
#
# COMPACT_ATOMS: atom_id res chain seq x y z
N MET A 1 18.31 -0.09 -20.09
CA MET A 1 17.56 0.82 -19.19
C MET A 1 16.19 0.21 -18.89
N LYS A 2 15.89 -0.29 -17.67
CA LYS A 2 14.54 -0.77 -17.33
C LYS A 2 13.63 0.45 -17.16
N ARG A 3 12.57 0.57 -17.97
CA ARG A 3 11.56 1.63 -17.81
C ARG A 3 11.00 1.55 -16.37
N PRO A 4 10.92 2.67 -15.63
CA PRO A 4 10.32 2.66 -14.31
C PRO A 4 8.87 2.20 -14.45
N ARG A 5 8.43 1.23 -13.64
CA ARG A 5 7.02 0.79 -13.68
C ARG A 5 6.15 2.01 -13.39
N GLU A 6 5.27 2.30 -14.33
CA GLU A 6 4.34 3.44 -14.28
C GLU A 6 3.08 3.09 -13.50
N ASN A 7 2.86 1.81 -13.15
CA ASN A 7 1.68 1.32 -12.46
C ASN A 7 2.03 0.78 -11.08
N CYS A 8 1.12 0.98 -10.12
CA CYS A 8 1.20 0.42 -8.78
C CYS A 8 1.13 -1.11 -8.84
N HIS A 9 2.04 -1.80 -8.15
CA HIS A 9 2.03 -3.26 -8.06
C HIS A 9 0.73 -3.82 -7.45
N TRP A 10 0.11 -3.09 -6.52
CA TRP A 10 -1.04 -3.58 -5.74
C TRP A 10 -2.40 -3.30 -6.38
N CYS A 11 -2.65 -2.06 -6.81
CA CYS A 11 -3.93 -1.65 -7.38
C CYS A 11 -3.91 -1.45 -8.90
N GLY A 12 -2.76 -1.58 -9.56
CA GLY A 12 -2.62 -1.41 -11.01
C GLY A 12 -2.77 0.02 -11.53
N ARG A 13 -3.16 0.99 -10.70
CA ARG A 13 -3.36 2.40 -11.11
C ARG A 13 -2.03 3.06 -11.50
N ARG A 14 -2.10 4.01 -12.42
CA ARG A 14 -0.94 4.82 -12.86
C ARG A 14 -0.41 5.64 -11.67
N LEU A 15 0.89 5.56 -11.45
CA LEU A 15 1.63 6.27 -10.42
C LEU A 15 1.91 7.70 -10.88
N GLU A 16 1.77 8.63 -9.95
CA GLU A 16 2.17 10.01 -10.14
C GLU A 16 3.63 10.23 -9.70
N ALA A 17 4.14 11.43 -9.95
CA ALA A 17 5.46 11.84 -9.49
C ALA A 17 5.60 11.58 -7.97
N PRO A 18 6.78 11.13 -7.48
CA PRO A 18 7.00 10.94 -6.04
C PRO A 18 6.73 12.19 -5.20
N SER A 19 6.93 13.38 -5.78
CA SER A 19 6.67 14.69 -5.17
C SER A 19 5.17 15.05 -5.09
N ALA A 20 4.28 14.29 -5.75
CA ALA A 20 2.86 14.55 -5.69
C ALA A 20 2.32 14.37 -4.26
N ARG A 21 1.35 15.21 -3.88
CA ARG A 21 0.65 15.11 -2.58
C ARG A 21 -0.52 14.12 -2.61
N SER A 22 -0.83 13.54 -3.78
CA SER A 22 -1.96 12.64 -3.95
C SER A 22 -1.72 11.27 -3.32
N SER A 23 -2.79 10.46 -3.29
CA SER A 23 -2.76 9.04 -2.96
C SER A 23 -2.00 8.19 -4.00
N LEU A 24 -1.80 8.71 -5.21
CA LEU A 24 -1.14 8.05 -6.34
C LEU A 24 0.36 8.32 -6.42
N ALA A 25 0.90 9.18 -5.56
CA ALA A 25 2.32 9.47 -5.50
C ALA A 25 3.14 8.17 -5.39
N LYS A 26 4.14 8.02 -6.25
CA LYS A 26 4.99 6.84 -6.31
C LYS A 26 5.83 6.68 -5.05
N THR A 27 5.76 5.49 -4.46
CA THR A 27 6.55 5.02 -3.32
C THR A 27 7.13 3.63 -3.61
N GLN A 28 7.92 3.09 -2.68
CA GLN A 28 8.43 1.72 -2.73
C GLN A 28 7.93 0.98 -1.48
N ASP A 29 7.24 -0.13 -1.68
CA ASP A 29 6.74 -1.00 -0.61
C ASP A 29 7.58 -2.27 -0.54
N HIS A 30 7.80 -2.79 0.66
CA HIS A 30 8.42 -4.10 0.83
C HIS A 30 7.33 -5.17 0.78
N VAL A 31 7.46 -6.11 -0.15
CA VAL A 31 6.48 -7.20 -0.32
C VAL A 31 6.31 -7.95 1.00
N ILE A 32 7.45 -8.29 1.61
CA ILE A 32 7.55 -8.76 3.00
C ILE A 32 8.06 -7.57 3.82
N PRO A 33 7.43 -7.19 4.94
CA PRO A 33 7.89 -6.09 5.78
C PRO A 33 9.36 -6.23 6.17
N LYS A 34 10.06 -5.10 6.30
CA LYS A 34 11.47 -5.07 6.72
C LYS A 34 11.65 -5.67 8.12
N SER A 35 10.69 -5.46 9.01
CA SER A 35 10.63 -6.07 10.35
C SER A 35 10.58 -7.60 10.32
N SER A 36 10.09 -8.19 9.23
CA SER A 36 10.07 -9.65 8.98
C SER A 36 11.23 -10.13 8.10
N GLY A 37 12.26 -9.31 7.88
CA GLY A 37 13.45 -9.67 7.09
C GLY A 37 13.27 -9.56 5.56
N GLY A 38 12.21 -8.89 5.08
CA GLY A 38 11.97 -8.74 3.65
C GLY A 38 12.97 -7.81 2.95
N THR A 39 13.46 -8.25 1.78
CA THR A 39 14.41 -7.50 0.93
C THR A 39 13.82 -7.05 -0.40
N SER A 40 12.71 -7.65 -0.82
CA SER A 40 12.07 -7.38 -2.11
C SER A 40 11.16 -6.16 -2.06
N VAL A 41 11.48 -5.15 -2.85
CA VAL A 41 10.70 -3.91 -2.95
C VAL A 41 10.00 -3.77 -4.30
N VAL A 42 8.77 -3.26 -4.28
CA VAL A 42 7.96 -3.02 -5.48
C VAL A 42 7.47 -1.57 -5.53
N PRO A 43 7.37 -0.98 -6.75
CA PRO A 43 6.79 0.35 -6.89
C PRO A 43 5.29 0.30 -6.62
N CYS A 44 4.82 1.17 -5.73
CA CYS A 44 3.42 1.26 -5.37
C CYS A 44 2.99 2.72 -5.18
N CYS A 45 1.70 2.95 -5.00
CA CYS A 45 1.21 4.28 -4.64
C CYS A 45 1.19 4.44 -3.12
N ARG A 46 1.30 5.70 -2.65
CA ARG A 46 1.26 6.05 -1.23
C ARG A 46 0.05 5.44 -0.50
N ALA A 47 -1.12 5.39 -1.13
CA ALA A 47 -2.30 4.79 -0.54
C ALA A 47 -2.15 3.29 -0.26
N CYS A 48 -1.72 2.51 -1.26
CA CYS A 48 -1.54 1.07 -1.06
C CYS A 48 -0.43 0.78 -0.05
N ASN A 49 0.66 1.56 -0.09
CA ASN A 49 1.76 1.42 0.88
C ASN A 49 1.26 1.63 2.32
N HIS A 50 0.47 2.68 2.57
CA HIS A 50 -0.08 2.96 3.90
C HIS A 50 -1.12 1.95 4.37
N ILE A 51 -1.99 1.48 3.48
CA ILE A 51 -3.04 0.50 3.84
C ILE A 51 -2.40 -0.87 4.11
N LYS A 52 -1.45 -1.30 3.27
CA LYS A 52 -0.73 -2.56 3.47
C LYS A 52 0.10 -2.50 4.76
N ALA A 53 0.79 -1.39 5.01
CA ALA A 53 1.66 -1.23 6.16
C ALA A 53 2.59 -2.46 6.34
N ASP A 54 2.55 -3.08 7.52
CA ASP A 54 3.35 -4.27 7.84
C ASP A 54 2.58 -5.59 7.60
N LEU A 55 1.49 -5.59 6.84
CA LEU A 55 0.78 -6.83 6.50
C LEU A 55 1.68 -7.74 5.67
N LEU A 56 1.70 -9.02 6.02
CA LEU A 56 2.33 -10.06 5.20
C LEU A 56 1.56 -10.25 3.89
N PRO A 57 2.20 -10.82 2.84
CA PRO A 57 1.54 -11.04 1.56
C PRO A 57 0.20 -11.78 1.67
N ALA A 58 0.13 -12.83 2.51
CA ALA A 58 -1.09 -13.60 2.71
C ALA A 58 -2.22 -12.79 3.36
N ASP A 59 -1.90 -11.96 4.36
CA ASP A 59 -2.89 -11.11 5.04
C ASP A 59 -3.35 -9.99 4.12
N TRP A 60 -2.43 -9.44 3.33
CA TRP A 60 -2.75 -8.47 2.29
C TRP A 60 -3.71 -9.05 1.26
N ASP A 61 -3.50 -10.28 0.79
CA ASP A 61 -4.40 -10.94 -0.15
C ASP A 61 -5.80 -11.15 0.44
N ARG A 62 -5.89 -11.60 1.70
CA ARG A 62 -7.19 -11.72 2.39
C ARG A 62 -7.88 -10.38 2.57
N TRP A 63 -7.12 -9.33 2.89
CA TRP A 63 -7.66 -8.00 3.07
C TRP A 63 -8.20 -7.44 1.75
N ARG A 64 -7.43 -7.59 0.65
CA ARG A 64 -7.83 -7.19 -0.70
C ARG A 64 -9.08 -7.91 -1.18
N ALA A 65 -9.21 -9.21 -0.88
CA ALA A 65 -10.39 -9.98 -1.24
C ALA A 65 -11.68 -9.43 -0.60
N GLN A 66 -11.57 -8.83 0.60
CA GLN A 66 -12.70 -8.23 1.32
C GLN A 66 -12.96 -6.77 0.92
N HIS A 67 -11.98 -6.08 0.31
CA HIS A 67 -12.02 -4.62 0.10
C HIS A 67 -11.76 -4.21 -1.35
N HIS A 68 -12.48 -4.76 -2.32
CA HIS A 68 -12.24 -4.59 -3.77
C HIS A 68 -12.06 -3.14 -4.29
N GLU A 69 -12.44 -2.10 -3.55
CA GLU A 69 -12.24 -0.68 -3.90
C GLU A 69 -11.49 0.12 -2.83
N TRP A 70 -10.55 -0.52 -2.12
CA TRP A 70 -9.83 0.10 -0.99
C TRP A 70 -9.16 1.44 -1.31
N TRP A 71 -8.80 1.68 -2.56
CA TRP A 71 -8.23 2.96 -2.99
C TRP A 71 -9.21 4.14 -2.89
N ARG A 72 -10.50 3.89 -2.68
CA ARG A 72 -11.51 4.92 -2.35
C ARG A 72 -11.53 5.26 -0.87
N ILE A 73 -11.06 4.36 -0.01
CA ILE A 73 -11.00 4.52 1.45
C ILE A 73 -9.87 5.48 1.85
N TYR A 74 -8.81 5.54 1.04
CA TYR A 74 -7.69 6.44 1.31
C TYR A 74 -8.11 7.90 1.14
N PRO A 75 -7.96 8.76 2.16
CA PRO A 75 -8.51 10.11 2.13
C PRO A 75 -7.96 10.90 0.95
N ARG A 76 -8.85 11.57 0.21
CA ARG A 76 -8.50 12.37 -0.97
C ARG A 76 -7.61 13.58 -0.63
N HIS A 77 -7.53 13.99 0.63
CA HIS A 77 -6.74 15.15 1.05
C HIS A 77 -6.23 14.93 2.48
N THR A 78 -4.91 14.76 2.65
CA THR A 78 -4.09 15.21 3.80
C THR A 78 -4.55 15.03 5.26
N ALA A 79 -5.60 14.26 5.56
CA ALA A 79 -6.00 14.03 6.94
C ALA A 79 -5.13 12.92 7.53
N LYS A 80 -4.31 13.27 8.51
CA LYS A 80 -3.57 12.38 9.42
C LYS A 80 -4.51 11.51 10.28
N THR A 81 -5.58 10.96 9.74
CA THR A 81 -6.35 9.92 10.39
C THR A 81 -5.71 8.60 10.00
N TYR A 82 -4.79 8.14 10.85
CA TYR A 82 -4.19 6.82 10.79
C TYR A 82 -5.31 5.78 10.79
N PHE A 83 -5.76 5.36 9.59
CA PHE A 83 -6.58 4.18 9.44
C PHE A 83 -5.66 2.99 9.76
N ARG A 84 -5.62 2.60 11.02
CA ARG A 84 -5.04 1.33 11.46
C ARG A 84 -6.09 0.29 11.08
N PRO A 85 -5.91 -0.52 10.02
CA PRO A 85 -6.81 -1.66 9.84
C PRO A 85 -6.76 -2.46 11.14
N VAL A 86 -7.93 -2.70 11.74
CA VAL A 86 -8.05 -3.62 12.87
C VAL A 86 -7.43 -4.94 12.42
N GLN A 87 -6.33 -5.31 13.07
CA GLN A 87 -5.71 -6.62 12.89
C GLN A 87 -6.72 -7.63 13.46
N PRO A 88 -7.26 -8.58 12.68
CA PRO A 88 -8.10 -9.63 13.23
C PRO A 88 -7.21 -10.56 14.08
N GLY A 89 -7.03 -10.23 15.37
CA GLY A 89 -6.18 -11.02 16.25
C GLY A 89 -5.80 -10.45 17.62
N ALA A 90 -6.19 -9.22 17.98
CA ALA A 90 -6.02 -8.75 19.36
C ALA A 90 -7.22 -9.15 20.22
N ALA A 91 -7.36 -10.46 20.45
CA ALA A 91 -8.21 -10.99 21.52
C ALA A 91 -7.29 -11.47 22.66
N SER A 92 -7.36 -10.80 23.80
CA SER A 92 -7.14 -11.33 25.16
C SER A 92 -7.75 -10.35 26.15
#